data_AF-A0A1R0IQI5-F1
#
_entry.id   AF-A0A1R0IQI5-F1
#
_cell.length_a   1.000
_cell.length_b   1.000
_cell.length_c   1.000
_cell.angle_alpha   90.00
_cell.angle_beta   90.00
_cell.angle_gamma   90.00
#
_symmetry.space_group_name_H-M   'P 1'
#
loop_
_entity.id
_entity.type
_entity.pdbx_description
1 polymer ?
#
loop_
_entity_poly.entity_id
_entity_poly.type
_entity_poly.pdbx_seq_one_letter_code
_entity_poly.pdbx_strand_id
1 'polypeptide(L)' 'MARGSNTGNRALVQGAQKALDQFKYEVAHELGLQGVEDGYWGEIPARQCGAVGGHMVRKMIEMAEQNMAGRTNR' A
#
# COMPACT_ATOMS: atom_id res chain seq x y z
N MET A 1 -11.02 1.48 1.67
CA MET A 1 -9.66 1.67 2.24
C MET A 1 -9.66 2.27 3.66
N ALA A 2 -10.81 2.48 4.31
CA ALA A 2 -10.88 3.01 5.69
C ALA A 2 -10.48 2.00 6.78
N ARG A 3 -9.93 2.48 7.91
CA ARG A 3 -9.76 1.65 9.11
C ARG A 3 -11.15 1.18 9.59
N GLY A 4 -11.40 -0.13 9.54
CA GLY A 4 -12.72 -0.72 9.84
C GLY A 4 -13.59 -1.01 8.61
N SER A 5 -13.12 -0.72 7.40
CA SER A 5 -13.75 -1.22 6.17
C SER A 5 -13.59 -2.74 6.14
N ASN A 6 -14.70 -3.48 6.28
CA ASN A 6 -14.73 -4.94 6.17
C ASN A 6 -14.58 -5.35 4.69
N THR A 7 -13.40 -5.11 4.14
CA THR A 7 -13.01 -5.70 2.86
C THR A 7 -12.52 -7.11 3.15
N GLY A 8 -13.06 -8.12 2.47
CA GLY A 8 -12.61 -9.53 2.58
C GLY A 8 -11.15 -9.77 2.18
N ASN A 9 -10.43 -8.71 1.80
CA ASN A 9 -9.02 -8.74 1.45
C ASN A 9 -8.17 -8.82 2.73
N ARG A 10 -7.64 -10.01 2.99
CA ARG A 10 -6.73 -10.29 4.12
C ARG A 10 -5.28 -10.29 3.64
N ALA A 11 -4.36 -9.87 4.50
CA ALA A 11 -2.94 -10.06 4.24
C ALA A 11 -2.62 -11.56 4.15
N LEU A 12 -1.92 -11.98 3.10
CA LEU A 12 -1.52 -13.38 2.91
C LEU A 12 -0.46 -13.82 3.91
N VAL A 13 0.45 -12.91 4.27
CA VAL A 13 1.51 -13.14 5.25
C VAL A 13 1.01 -12.71 6.63
N GLN A 14 1.06 -13.63 7.60
CA GLN A 14 0.69 -13.35 8.97
C GLN A 14 1.59 -12.25 9.57
N GLY A 15 0.99 -11.25 10.21
CA GLY A 15 1.70 -10.10 10.80
C GLY A 15 2.08 -8.99 9.82
N ALA A 16 1.98 -9.20 8.50
CA ALA A 16 2.30 -8.17 7.51
C ALA A 16 1.28 -7.03 7.44
N GLN A 17 0.08 -7.20 8.01
CA GLN A 17 -1.00 -6.22 7.93
C GLN A 17 -0.58 -4.83 8.42
N LYS A 18 0.15 -4.74 9.53
CA LYS A 18 0.63 -3.46 10.07
C LYS A 18 1.64 -2.79 9.13
N ALA A 19 2.56 -3.57 8.55
CA ALA A 19 3.54 -3.06 7.60
C ALA A 19 2.88 -2.59 6.30
N LEU A 20 1.91 -3.36 5.78
CA LEU A 20 1.12 -2.98 4.61
C LEU A 20 0.29 -1.70 4.85
N ASP A 21 -0.24 -1.53 6.06
CA ASP A 21 -0.96 -0.31 6.43
C ASP A 21 -0.04 0.91 6.49
N GLN A 22 1.17 0.79 7.05
CA GLN A 22 2.17 1.86 7.04
C GLN A 22 2.55 2.23 5.60
N PHE A 23 2.88 1.22 4.80
CA PHE A 23 3.25 1.40 3.41
C PHE A 23 2.15 2.06 2.57
N LYS A 24 0.88 1.74 2.84
CA LYS A 24 -0.27 2.40 2.20
C LYS A 24 -0.27 3.91 2.46
N TYR A 25 0.00 4.34 3.69
CA TYR A 25 0.04 5.77 4.02
C TYR A 25 1.27 6.44 3.39
N GLU A 26 2.43 5.79 3.39
CA GLU A 26 3.63 6.30 2.71
C GLU A 26 3.36 6.56 1.22
N VAL A 27 2.79 5.59 0.52
CA VAL A 27 2.42 5.73 -0.91
C VAL A 27 1.35 6.80 -1.11
N ALA A 28 0.40 6.95 -0.18
CA ALA A 28 -0.59 8.01 -0.26
C ALA A 28 0.04 9.40 -0.15
N HIS A 29 0.99 9.57 0.76
CA HIS A 29 1.75 10.82 0.91
C HIS A 29 2.59 11.12 -0.33
N GLU A 30 3.25 10.11 -0.91
CA GLU A 30 4.01 10.29 -2.16
C GLU A 30 3.14 10.72 -3.35
N LEU A 31 1.89 10.25 -3.39
CA LEU A 31 0.91 10.63 -4.40
C LEU A 31 0.24 11.98 -4.13
N GLY A 32 0.63 12.69 -3.05
CA GLY A 32 0.10 13.99 -2.68
C GLY A 32 -1.33 13.96 -2.14
N LEU A 33 -1.80 12.80 -1.65
CA LEU A 33 -3.12 12.69 -1.06
C LEU A 33 -3.14 13.34 0.32
N GLN A 34 -4.08 14.27 0.51
CA GLN A 34 -4.33 14.95 1.77
C GLN A 34 -5.58 14.36 2.42
N GLY A 35 -5.65 14.32 3.76
CA GLY A 35 -6.82 13.81 4.50
C GLY A 35 -6.85 12.29 4.74
N VAL A 36 -5.79 11.56 4.40
CA VAL A 36 -5.64 10.13 4.72
C VAL A 36 -5.21 9.86 6.18
N GLU A 37 -4.76 10.89 6.90
CA GLU A 37 -4.11 10.78 8.21
C GLU A 37 -5.05 10.25 9.30
N ASP A 38 -6.33 10.65 9.25
CA ASP A 38 -7.36 10.20 10.18
C ASP A 38 -7.88 8.78 9.87
N GLY A 39 -7.35 8.16 8.80
CA GLY A 39 -7.74 6.82 8.35
C GLY A 39 -9.12 6.76 7.67
N TYR A 40 -9.74 7.91 7.42
CA TYR A 40 -10.95 8.04 6.60
C TYR A 40 -10.58 8.29 5.14
N TRP A 41 -11.16 7.50 4.24
CA TRP A 41 -10.89 7.56 2.79
C TRP A 41 -12.12 7.95 1.97
N GLY A 42 -13.20 8.36 2.63
CA GLY A 42 -14.48 8.62 1.96
C GLY A 42 -14.51 9.92 1.15
N GLU A 43 -13.67 10.89 1.51
CA GLU A 43 -13.55 12.17 0.78
C GLU A 43 -12.63 12.04 -0.44
N ILE A 44 -11.85 10.96 -0.52
CA ILE A 44 -10.86 10.74 -1.57
C ILE A 44 -11.55 10.06 -2.75
N PRO A 45 -11.41 10.60 -3.98
CA PRO A 45 -11.97 9.99 -5.16
C PRO A 45 -11.54 8.52 -5.32
N ALA A 46 -12.46 7.65 -5.71
CA ALA A 46 -12.18 6.23 -5.91
C ALA A 46 -10.99 5.96 -6.86
N ARG A 47 -10.79 6.85 -7.85
CA ARG A 47 -9.63 6.81 -8.76
C ARG A 47 -8.30 6.99 -8.02
N GLN A 48 -8.24 7.92 -7.06
CA GLN A 48 -7.03 8.19 -6.27
C GLN A 48 -6.76 7.06 -5.28
N CYS A 49 -7.80 6.53 -4.62
CA CYS A 49 -7.71 5.31 -3.82
C CYS A 49 -7.15 4.13 -4.64
N GLY A 50 -7.67 3.92 -5.85
CA GLY A 50 -7.17 2.90 -6.78
C GLY A 50 -5.71 3.13 -7.19
N ALA A 51 -5.31 4.39 -7.40
CA ALA A 51 -3.93 4.75 -7.69
C ALA A 51 -2.99 4.34 -6.54
N VAL A 52 -3.32 4.64 -5.28
CA VAL A 52 -2.52 4.20 -4.12
C VAL A 52 -2.27 2.70 -4.15
N GLY A 53 -3.33 1.90 -4.29
CA GLY A 53 -3.20 0.44 -4.34
C GLY A 53 -2.32 -0.04 -5.50
N GLY A 54 -2.46 0.57 -6.68
CA GLY A 54 -1.60 0.25 -7.84
C GLY A 54 -0.13 0.63 -7.63
N HIS A 55 0.13 1.79 -7.04
CA HIS A 55 1.49 2.24 -6.72
C HIS A 55 2.16 1.38 -5.65
N MET A 56 1.41 0.94 -4.64
CA MET A 56 1.88 -0.02 -3.65
C MET A 56 2.36 -1.31 -4.34
N VAL A 57 1.55 -1.87 -5.25
CA VAL A 57 1.90 -3.11 -5.96
C VAL A 57 3.16 -2.94 -6.81
N ARG A 58 3.27 -1.84 -7.57
CA ARG A 58 4.45 -1.57 -8.40
C ARG A 58 5.74 -1.51 -7.58
N LYS A 59 5.73 -0.77 -6.46
CA LYS A 59 6.88 -0.66 -5.56
C LYS A 59 7.24 -1.99 -4.89
N MET A 60 6.24 -2.78 -4.47
CA MET A 60 6.50 -4.12 -3.92
C MET A 60 7.18 -5.03 -4.94
N ILE A 61 6.76 -4.97 -6.21
CA ILE A 61 7.39 -5.72 -7.30
C ILE A 61 8.82 -5.22 -7.53
N GLU A 62 9.03 -3.90 -7.60
CA GLU A 62 10.36 -3.31 -7.76
C GLU A 62 11.32 -3.76 -6.65
N MET A 63 10.89 -3.69 -5.38
CA MET A 63 11.67 -4.18 -4.24
C MET A 63 11.94 -5.69 -4.33
N ALA A 64 10.96 -6.48 -4.79
CA ALA A 64 11.14 -7.92 -4.98
C ALA A 64 12.16 -8.21 -6.09
N GLU A 65 12.09 -7.50 -7.21
CA GLU A 65 13.03 -7.60 -8.34
C GLU A 65 14.45 -7.22 -7.91
N GLN A 66 14.62 -6.12 -7.16
CA GLN A 66 15.92 -5.70 -6.61
C GLN A 66 16.49 -6.77 -5.66
N ASN A 67 15.65 -7.31 -4.77
CA ASN A 67 16.06 -8.38 -3.86
C ASN A 67 16.44 -9.67 -4.60
N MET A 68 15.72 -10.04 -5.67
CA MET A 68 16.04 -11.20 -6.50
C MET A 68 17.34 -10.98 -7.29
N ALA A 69 17.51 -9.82 -7.92
CA ALA A 69 18.72 -9.45 -8.65
C ALA A 69 19.97 -9.47 -7.76
N GLY A 70 19.86 -8.93 -6.54
CA GLY A 70 20.95 -8.98 -5.55
C GLY A 70 21.24 -10.38 -5.00
N ARG A 71 20.28 -11.31 -5.09
CA ARG A 71 20.41 -12.70 -4.64
C ARG A 71 21.01 -13.61 -5.70
N THR A 72 20.81 -13.31 -6.98
CA THR A 72 21.41 -14.04 -8.11
C THR A 72 22.93 -13.88 -8.18
N ASN A 73 23.49 -12.83 -7.59
CA ASN A 73 24.94 -12.54 -7.63
C ASN A 73 25.71 -13.03 -6.39
N ARG A 74 25.25 -14.10 -5.71
CA ARG A 74 25.98 -14.80 -4.64
C ARG A 74 26.02 -16.29 -4.87
#